data_AF-A0A8T1WV49-F1
#
_entry.id   AF-A0A8T1WV49-F1
#
_cell.length_a   1.000
_cell.length_b   1.000
_cell.length_c   1.000
_cell.angle_alpha   90.00
_cell.angle_beta   90.00
_cell.angle_gamma   90.00
#
_symmetry.space_group_name_H-M   'P 1'
#
loop_
_entity.id
_entity.type
_entity.pdbx_description
1 polymer ?
#
loop_
_entity_poly.entity_id
_entity_poly.type
_entity_poly.pdbx_seq_one_letter_code
_entity_poly.pdbx_strand_id
1 'polypeptide(L)'
;MLSTVQIAVVAAVMAHSVAAYSSYMELIPNGEEIGKTLGHTDSGYTDFGTLFSDEGTEWSKVCSQTWPGGSVTCGEALGDPCCTWKDGEPDFKLTEPNTDGTKCASGGGGSAAGSAAATSTAASTAASTASSAATTTDTETSGTTEEETAAGNTTTSAIGDSSEYCE
;
A
#
# COMPACT_ATOMS: atom_id res chain seq x y z
N MET A 1 41.13 -14.30 22.23
CA MET A 1 40.76 -13.57 21.00
C MET A 1 39.45 -14.06 20.39
N LEU A 2 39.22 -15.38 20.19
CA LEU A 2 37.96 -15.89 19.59
C LEU A 2 36.68 -15.53 20.37
N SER A 3 36.68 -15.60 21.71
CA SER A 3 35.48 -15.22 22.51
C SER A 3 35.12 -13.74 22.43
N THR A 4 36.10 -12.83 22.33
CA THR A 4 35.85 -11.39 22.26
C THR A 4 35.25 -11.01 20.91
N VAL A 5 35.70 -11.66 19.82
CA VAL A 5 35.13 -11.47 18.48
C VAL A 5 33.70 -12.00 18.42
N GLN A 6 33.41 -13.18 19.00
CA GLN A 6 32.04 -13.72 19.04
C GLN A 6 31.08 -12.82 19.84
N ILE A 7 31.50 -12.31 21.00
CA ILE A 7 30.69 -11.39 21.81
C ILE A 7 30.44 -10.07 21.05
N ALA A 8 31.47 -9.53 20.39
CA ALA A 8 31.33 -8.30 19.60
C ALA A 8 30.37 -8.48 18.41
N VAL A 9 30.42 -9.62 17.72
CA VAL A 9 29.51 -9.92 16.61
C VAL A 9 28.06 -10.04 17.10
N VAL A 10 27.80 -10.76 18.19
CA VAL A 10 26.45 -10.88 18.75
C VAL A 10 25.91 -9.52 19.20
N ALA A 11 26.71 -8.72 19.89
CA ALA A 11 26.32 -7.38 20.32
C ALA A 11 26.00 -6.45 19.13
N ALA A 12 26.81 -6.51 18.07
CA ALA A 12 26.55 -5.76 16.85
C ALA A 12 25.23 -6.18 16.20
N VAL A 13 24.96 -7.48 16.03
CA VAL A 13 23.71 -7.95 15.42
C VAL A 13 22.49 -7.47 16.21
N MET A 14 22.52 -7.61 17.54
CA MET A 14 21.42 -7.14 18.40
C MET A 14 21.21 -5.61 18.29
N ALA A 15 22.29 -4.83 18.26
CA ALA A 15 22.19 -3.37 18.12
C ALA A 15 21.56 -2.96 16.76
N HIS A 16 21.90 -3.65 15.67
CA HIS A 16 21.29 -3.41 14.37
C HIS A 16 19.80 -3.76 14.36
N SER A 17 19.40 -4.87 15.00
CA SER A 17 18.00 -5.27 15.08
C SER A 17 17.16 -4.26 15.88
N VAL A 18 17.68 -3.75 16.99
CA VAL A 18 16.99 -2.74 17.82
C VAL A 18 16.83 -1.43 17.05
N ALA A 19 17.88 -0.98 16.36
CA ALA A 19 17.81 0.22 15.53
C ALA A 19 16.79 0.06 14.38
N ALA A 20 16.80 -1.07 13.67
CA ALA A 20 15.87 -1.33 12.59
C ALA A 20 14.41 -1.41 13.07
N TYR A 21 14.17 -1.99 14.25
CA TYR A 21 12.83 -2.02 14.85
C TYR A 21 12.34 -0.62 15.18
N SER A 22 13.14 0.18 15.90
CA SER A 22 12.75 1.54 16.29
C SER A 22 12.54 2.42 15.06
N SER A 23 13.48 2.42 14.10
CA SER A 23 13.33 3.19 12.86
C SER A 23 12.14 2.76 12.01
N TYR A 24 11.73 1.49 12.05
CA TYR A 24 10.50 1.04 11.37
C TYR A 24 9.25 1.52 12.11
N MET A 25 9.23 1.48 13.45
CA MET A 25 8.10 1.94 14.25
C MET A 25 7.92 3.46 14.19
N GLU A 26 9.00 4.22 14.00
CA GLU A 26 8.96 5.67 13.75
C GLU A 26 8.26 6.04 12.43
N LEU A 27 8.05 5.09 11.51
CA LEU A 27 7.33 5.31 10.25
C LEU A 27 5.81 5.05 10.37
N ILE A 28 5.33 4.70 11.56
CA ILE A 28 3.94 4.32 11.82
C ILE A 28 3.42 5.15 13.00
N PRO A 29 2.24 5.77 12.91
CA PRO A 29 1.66 6.47 14.06
C PRO A 29 1.43 5.50 15.22
N ASN A 30 1.84 5.90 16.42
CA ASN A 30 1.85 5.07 17.63
C ASN A 30 2.68 3.77 17.51
N GLY A 31 3.59 3.63 16.53
CA GLY A 31 4.28 2.36 16.27
C GLY A 31 5.01 1.77 17.49
N GLU A 32 5.66 2.61 18.30
CA GLU A 32 6.37 2.17 19.52
C GLU A 32 5.45 1.93 20.72
N GLU A 33 4.30 2.61 20.77
CA GLU A 33 3.34 2.56 21.88
C GLU A 33 2.27 1.49 21.69
N ILE A 34 2.05 1.06 20.45
CA ILE A 34 1.12 0.00 20.10
C ILE A 34 1.62 -1.33 20.65
N GLY A 35 0.85 -1.93 21.56
CA GLY A 35 1.11 -3.24 22.15
C GLY A 35 0.95 -4.43 21.20
N LYS A 36 1.02 -4.21 19.88
CA LYS A 36 0.89 -5.23 18.84
C LYS A 36 2.14 -5.23 17.96
N THR A 37 2.64 -6.41 17.64
CA THR A 37 3.68 -6.55 16.62
C THR A 37 3.12 -6.15 15.25
N LEU A 38 3.75 -5.15 14.61
CA LEU A 38 3.34 -4.61 13.30
C LEU A 38 4.28 -4.99 12.15
N GLY A 39 5.56 -5.23 12.42
CA GLY A 39 6.54 -5.58 11.37
C GLY A 39 6.69 -7.08 11.19
N HIS A 40 7.67 -7.63 11.88
CA HIS A 40 8.08 -9.04 11.79
C HIS A 40 7.67 -9.83 13.04
N THR A 41 7.47 -11.13 12.84
CA THR A 41 7.33 -12.20 13.83
C THR A 41 8.47 -13.20 13.65
N ASP A 42 8.55 -14.21 14.53
CA ASP A 42 9.53 -15.29 14.39
C ASP A 42 9.39 -16.10 13.08
N SER A 43 8.20 -16.08 12.48
CA SER A 43 7.86 -16.86 11.27
C SER A 43 7.78 -16.05 9.98
N GLY A 44 8.02 -14.74 10.02
CA GLY A 44 7.89 -13.86 8.83
C GLY A 44 7.24 -12.52 9.16
N TYR A 45 6.60 -11.89 8.18
CA TYR A 45 5.90 -10.62 8.37
C TYR A 45 4.53 -10.83 9.01
N THR A 46 4.06 -9.81 9.75
CA THR A 46 2.64 -9.73 10.08
C THR A 46 1.85 -9.27 8.86
N ASP A 47 0.53 -9.47 8.84
CA ASP A 47 -0.30 -9.00 7.71
C ASP A 47 -0.14 -7.49 7.45
N PHE A 48 -0.07 -6.68 8.52
CA PHE A 48 0.20 -5.25 8.39
C PHE A 48 1.63 -5.01 7.90
N GLY A 49 2.60 -5.78 8.38
CA GLY A 49 4.00 -5.68 7.97
C GLY A 49 4.20 -5.96 6.48
N THR A 50 3.49 -6.95 5.94
CA THR A 50 3.45 -7.21 4.49
C THR A 50 2.83 -6.06 3.75
N LEU A 51 1.63 -5.60 4.16
CA LEU A 51 0.94 -4.46 3.56
C LEU A 51 1.83 -3.20 3.53
N PHE A 52 2.47 -2.90 4.65
CA PHE A 52 3.33 -1.73 4.79
C PHE A 52 4.60 -1.85 3.95
N SER A 53 5.19 -3.04 3.88
CA SER A 53 6.39 -3.30 3.05
C SER A 53 6.08 -3.25 1.56
N ASP A 54 4.93 -3.77 1.12
CA ASP A 54 4.51 -3.78 -0.28
C ASP A 54 4.30 -2.34 -0.81
N GLU A 55 3.87 -1.42 0.05
CA GLU A 55 3.76 0.01 -0.26
C GLU A 55 5.08 0.79 -0.06
N GLY A 56 6.19 0.09 0.18
CA GLY A 56 7.51 0.71 0.34
C GLY A 56 7.72 1.40 1.69
N THR A 57 7.01 0.98 2.74
CA THR A 57 7.04 1.55 4.10
C THR A 57 6.65 3.02 4.17
N GLU A 58 5.78 3.45 3.25
CA GLU A 58 5.27 4.82 3.20
C GLU A 58 3.87 4.90 3.82
N TRP A 59 3.77 5.55 4.99
CA TRP A 59 2.50 5.69 5.71
C TRP A 59 1.38 6.29 4.86
N SER A 60 1.68 7.30 4.03
CA SER A 60 0.67 7.96 3.19
C SER A 60 0.01 7.03 2.16
N LYS A 61 0.66 5.92 1.79
CA LYS A 61 0.08 4.93 0.88
C LYS A 61 -0.81 3.92 1.61
N VAL A 62 -0.51 3.64 2.87
CA VAL A 62 -1.16 2.59 3.67
C VAL A 62 -2.28 3.12 4.55
N CYS A 63 -2.24 4.39 4.94
CA CYS A 63 -3.20 4.95 5.90
C CYS A 63 -4.67 4.74 5.51
N SER A 64 -5.02 4.94 4.23
CA SER A 64 -6.39 4.75 3.74
C SER A 64 -6.73 3.29 3.39
N GLN A 65 -5.76 2.37 3.45
CA GLN A 65 -5.99 0.95 3.17
C GLN A 65 -6.68 0.29 4.38
N THR A 66 -7.41 -0.80 4.13
CA THR A 66 -8.12 -1.53 5.17
C THR A 66 -7.15 -2.19 6.14
N TRP A 67 -7.41 -2.03 7.44
CA TRP A 67 -6.70 -2.70 8.49
C TRP A 67 -6.84 -4.23 8.36
N PRO A 68 -5.74 -5.00 8.39
CA PRO A 68 -5.81 -6.45 8.26
C PRO A 68 -6.74 -7.11 9.27
N GLY A 69 -7.70 -7.90 8.77
CA GLY A 69 -8.70 -8.60 9.59
C GLY A 69 -9.82 -7.71 10.14
N GLY A 70 -9.89 -6.43 9.76
CA GLY A 70 -10.92 -5.48 10.20
C GLY A 70 -11.71 -4.86 9.04
N SER A 71 -12.57 -3.91 9.39
CA SER A 71 -13.36 -3.11 8.43
C SER A 71 -13.01 -1.62 8.44
N VAL A 72 -12.09 -1.20 9.30
CA VAL A 72 -11.61 0.18 9.43
C VAL A 72 -10.33 0.38 8.63
N THR A 73 -9.94 1.62 8.34
CA THR A 73 -8.65 1.89 7.69
C THR A 73 -7.48 1.73 8.67
N CYS A 74 -6.26 1.60 8.14
CA CYS A 74 -5.05 1.57 8.95
C CYS A 74 -4.89 2.87 9.76
N GLY A 75 -5.23 4.02 9.16
CA GLY A 75 -5.26 5.31 9.86
C GLY A 75 -6.25 5.34 11.01
N GLU A 76 -7.46 4.85 10.80
CA GLU A 76 -8.45 4.75 11.86
C GLU A 76 -7.98 3.84 13.00
N ALA A 77 -7.33 2.72 12.67
CA ALA A 77 -6.84 1.74 13.64
C ALA A 77 -5.60 2.20 14.41
N LEU A 78 -4.71 2.95 13.78
CA LEU A 78 -3.42 3.35 14.34
C LEU A 78 -3.36 4.82 14.80
N GLY A 79 -4.47 5.54 14.75
CA GLY A 79 -4.59 6.87 15.36
C GLY A 79 -4.24 8.05 14.46
N ASP A 80 -4.32 7.87 13.14
CA ASP A 80 -4.29 8.92 12.12
C ASP A 80 -5.50 8.77 11.16
N PRO A 81 -6.74 8.98 11.64
CA PRO A 81 -7.94 8.76 10.82
C PRO A 81 -8.10 9.77 9.68
N CYS A 82 -7.31 10.86 9.67
CA CYS A 82 -7.31 11.86 8.61
C CYS A 82 -6.22 11.62 7.55
N CYS A 83 -5.33 10.64 7.75
CA CYS A 83 -4.17 10.37 6.89
C CYS A 83 -3.24 11.57 6.70
N THR A 84 -3.10 12.37 7.75
CA THR A 84 -2.30 13.60 7.76
C THR A 84 -0.96 13.42 8.45
N TRP A 85 -0.77 12.35 9.22
CA TRP A 85 0.46 12.10 9.94
C TRP A 85 1.65 11.89 8.99
N LYS A 86 2.83 12.31 9.46
CA LYS A 86 4.11 12.23 8.73
C LYS A 86 5.22 11.72 9.64
N ASP A 87 5.29 12.26 10.84
CA ASP A 87 6.24 11.91 11.88
C ASP A 87 5.77 12.47 13.23
N GLY A 88 6.37 11.98 14.32
CA GLY A 88 6.13 12.50 15.66
C GLY A 88 4.77 12.14 16.25
N GLU A 89 4.15 13.10 16.94
CA GLU A 89 2.93 12.89 17.72
C GLU A 89 1.71 12.62 16.82
N PRO A 90 1.03 11.46 16.96
CA PRO A 90 -0.18 11.15 16.20
C PRO A 90 -1.42 11.90 16.73
N ASP A 91 -2.47 11.96 15.92
CA ASP A 91 -3.74 12.62 16.29
C ASP A 91 -4.39 11.97 17.52
N PHE A 92 -4.26 10.65 17.64
CA PHE A 92 -4.75 9.87 18.77
C PHE A 92 -3.62 9.02 19.34
N LYS A 93 -3.32 9.18 20.63
CA LYS A 93 -2.42 8.29 21.36
C LYS A 93 -3.11 6.96 21.65
N LEU A 94 -2.60 5.88 21.10
CA LEU A 94 -3.18 4.53 21.23
C LEU A 94 -2.13 3.55 21.76
N THR A 95 -2.54 2.67 22.67
CA THR A 95 -1.72 1.55 23.16
C THR A 95 -2.13 0.20 22.56
N GLU A 96 -3.24 0.18 21.81
CA GLU A 96 -3.71 -0.96 21.03
C GLU A 96 -4.41 -0.47 19.75
N PRO A 97 -4.45 -1.26 18.67
CA PRO A 97 -5.16 -0.85 17.47
C PRO A 97 -6.66 -0.68 17.74
N ASN A 98 -7.22 0.45 17.32
CA ASN A 98 -8.65 0.72 17.49
C ASN A 98 -9.46 0.04 16.36
N THR A 99 -10.00 -1.15 16.64
CA THR A 99 -10.80 -1.90 15.66
C THR A 99 -12.19 -1.31 15.38
N ASP A 100 -12.67 -0.41 16.23
CA ASP A 100 -13.89 0.38 15.98
C ASP A 100 -13.61 1.66 15.15
N GLY A 101 -12.31 1.98 15.02
CA GLY A 101 -11.77 3.07 14.21
C GLY A 101 -11.92 4.43 14.88
N THR A 102 -10.79 5.12 15.05
CA THR A 102 -10.78 6.55 15.38
C THR A 102 -11.46 7.34 14.24
N LYS A 103 -11.95 8.56 14.53
CA LYS A 103 -12.67 9.35 13.54
C LYS A 103 -11.98 10.68 13.34
N CYS A 104 -11.82 11.07 12.08
CA CYS A 104 -11.24 12.36 11.73
C CYS A 104 -12.13 13.49 12.26
N ALA A 105 -11.52 14.50 12.90
CA ALA A 105 -12.26 15.69 13.28
C ALA A 105 -12.83 16.35 12.03
N SER A 106 -14.10 16.77 12.08
CA SER A 106 -14.79 17.38 10.94
C SER A 106 -14.03 18.64 10.48
N GLY A 107 -13.21 18.49 9.44
CA GLY A 107 -12.24 19.51 8.99
C GLY A 107 -10.93 18.94 8.41
N GLY A 108 -10.58 17.69 8.70
CA GLY A 108 -9.44 17.00 8.07
C GLY A 108 -9.83 16.39 6.73
N GLY A 109 -9.42 17.02 5.63
CA GLY A 109 -9.67 16.52 4.28
C GLY A 109 -8.75 15.36 3.91
N GLY A 110 -9.31 14.17 3.81
CA GLY A 110 -8.68 12.98 3.24
C GLY A 110 -9.77 12.04 2.70
N SER A 111 -9.76 11.81 1.39
CA SER A 111 -10.83 11.18 0.62
C SER A 111 -11.29 9.83 1.17
N ALA A 112 -12.54 9.79 1.65
CA ALA A 112 -13.28 8.56 1.85
C ALA A 112 -13.60 7.92 0.48
N ALA A 113 -12.86 6.88 0.12
CA ALA A 113 -13.32 5.87 -0.82
C ALA A 113 -13.50 4.57 -0.03
N GLY A 114 -14.71 4.33 0.47
CA GLY A 114 -15.03 3.07 1.15
C GLY A 114 -16.28 3.11 2.02
N SER A 115 -17.41 2.67 1.42
CA SER A 115 -18.62 2.14 2.07
C SER A 115 -19.65 3.10 2.65
N ALA A 116 -20.59 3.48 1.76
CA ALA A 116 -21.99 3.70 2.14
C ALA A 116 -22.58 2.40 2.70
N ALA A 117 -23.01 2.42 3.97
CA ALA A 117 -23.86 1.38 4.53
C ALA A 117 -25.28 1.52 3.95
N ALA A 118 -25.60 0.73 2.92
CA ALA A 118 -26.95 0.60 2.39
C ALA A 118 -27.82 -0.20 3.38
N THR A 119 -28.66 0.50 4.14
CA THR A 119 -29.78 -0.11 4.87
C THR A 119 -30.90 -0.41 3.87
N SER A 120 -31.11 -1.68 3.53
CA SER A 120 -32.21 -2.11 2.67
C SER A 120 -33.37 -2.62 3.53
N THR A 121 -34.47 -1.88 3.58
CA THR A 121 -35.82 -2.40 3.87
C THR A 121 -36.87 -1.44 3.31
N ALA A 122 -37.50 -1.82 2.19
CA ALA A 122 -38.96 -1.83 1.95
C ALA A 122 -39.29 -1.78 0.44
N ALA A 123 -39.96 -2.83 -0.02
CA ALA A 123 -40.68 -2.95 -1.29
C ALA A 123 -41.90 -1.97 -1.33
N SER A 124 -42.49 -1.52 -2.44
CA SER A 124 -43.11 -2.29 -3.53
C SER A 124 -43.65 -1.35 -4.64
N THR A 125 -43.55 -1.81 -5.90
CA THR A 125 -44.54 -1.71 -7.01
C THR A 125 -45.01 -0.36 -7.57
N ALA A 126 -44.67 -0.08 -8.85
CA ALA A 126 -45.64 -0.04 -9.97
C ALA A 126 -44.95 0.25 -11.32
N ALA A 127 -45.34 -0.53 -12.33
CA ALA A 127 -44.85 -0.53 -13.71
C ALA A 127 -45.54 0.53 -14.60
N SER A 128 -44.92 0.89 -15.74
CA SER A 128 -45.43 0.54 -17.09
C SER A 128 -44.65 1.22 -18.24
N THR A 129 -44.23 0.37 -19.19
CA THR A 129 -44.22 0.52 -20.67
C THR A 129 -43.44 1.67 -21.33
N ALA A 130 -42.34 1.41 -22.06
CA ALA A 130 -42.23 0.91 -23.46
C ALA A 130 -42.67 1.99 -24.51
N SER A 131 -42.05 2.24 -25.65
CA SER A 131 -41.18 1.47 -26.54
C SER A 131 -40.63 2.37 -27.68
N SER A 132 -39.61 1.87 -28.38
CA SER A 132 -39.32 2.06 -29.83
C SER A 132 -38.59 3.35 -30.25
N ALA A 133 -37.66 3.38 -31.21
CA ALA A 133 -36.99 2.38 -32.07
C ALA A 133 -35.90 3.20 -32.83
N ALA A 134 -34.63 2.77 -32.88
CA ALA A 134 -34.00 1.91 -33.90
C ALA A 134 -33.42 2.65 -35.11
N THR A 135 -32.42 1.99 -35.73
CA THR A 135 -31.86 2.16 -37.10
C THR A 135 -30.52 2.93 -37.10
N THR A 136 -29.35 2.26 -37.00
CA THR A 136 -28.59 1.52 -38.06
C THR A 136 -28.03 2.49 -39.11
N THR A 137 -26.85 2.35 -39.75
CA THR A 137 -26.02 1.19 -40.07
C THR A 137 -24.74 1.75 -40.76
N ASP A 138 -23.58 1.10 -40.53
CA ASP A 138 -22.53 0.76 -41.52
C ASP A 138 -21.76 1.91 -42.27
N THR A 139 -20.52 1.82 -42.74
CA THR A 139 -19.48 0.76 -42.79
C THR A 139 -18.26 1.26 -43.59
N GLU A 140 -17.12 0.57 -43.40
CA GLU A 140 -15.95 0.43 -44.30
C GLU A 140 -15.01 1.63 -44.53
N THR A 141 -13.74 1.47 -44.95
CA THR A 141 -12.61 0.51 -44.79
C THR A 141 -11.52 0.95 -45.79
N SER A 142 -10.28 0.49 -45.57
CA SER A 142 -9.13 0.39 -46.50
C SER A 142 -8.52 1.71 -46.99
N GLY A 143 -7.21 1.98 -46.84
CA GLY A 143 -6.03 1.24 -47.33
C GLY A 143 -5.30 2.18 -48.33
N THR A 144 -3.99 2.21 -48.62
CA THR A 144 -2.78 1.43 -48.28
C THR A 144 -1.56 2.20 -48.85
N THR A 145 -0.38 2.00 -48.24
CA THR A 145 0.99 1.84 -48.84
C THR A 145 1.81 3.01 -49.46
N GLU A 146 3.14 2.81 -49.31
CA GLU A 146 4.37 3.30 -49.99
C GLU A 146 5.25 4.16 -49.06
N GLU A 147 6.37 3.71 -48.46
CA GLU A 147 7.62 3.03 -48.88
C GLU A 147 8.60 3.87 -49.73
N GLU A 148 9.73 4.27 -49.12
CA GLU A 148 11.12 4.33 -49.62
C GLU A 148 11.98 5.03 -48.55
N THR A 149 13.31 4.88 -48.36
CA THR A 149 14.34 3.85 -48.55
C THR A 149 15.67 4.51 -48.15
N ALA A 150 16.57 3.73 -47.52
CA ALA A 150 18.05 3.89 -47.44
C ALA A 150 18.65 5.12 -46.73
N ALA A 151 19.86 5.10 -46.16
CA ALA A 151 20.84 4.10 -45.72
C ALA A 151 22.03 4.86 -45.07
N GLY A 152 22.84 4.17 -44.26
CA GLY A 152 24.24 4.55 -43.92
C GLY A 152 24.43 5.10 -42.50
N ASN A 153 24.61 4.27 -41.47
CA ASN A 153 25.83 3.54 -41.05
C ASN A 153 27.00 4.44 -40.61
N THR A 154 27.37 4.39 -39.32
CA THR A 154 28.75 4.06 -38.89
C THR A 154 28.75 3.51 -37.45
N THR A 155 28.95 2.20 -37.41
CA THR A 155 29.54 1.31 -36.41
C THR A 155 30.59 1.92 -35.46
N THR A 156 30.47 1.62 -34.15
CA THR A 156 31.57 0.98 -33.43
C THR A 156 31.01 -0.09 -32.49
N SER A 157 31.50 -1.30 -32.68
CA SER A 157 30.97 -2.55 -32.15
C SER A 157 31.58 -2.95 -30.80
N ALA A 158 30.79 -3.77 -30.08
CA ALA A 158 31.20 -5.01 -29.38
C ALA A 158 31.97 -4.82 -28.05
N ILE A 159 31.76 -5.57 -26.96
CA ILE A 159 31.13 -6.87 -26.65
C ILE A 159 31.22 -7.01 -25.11
N GLY A 160 30.20 -7.48 -24.39
CA GLY A 160 29.95 -8.90 -24.07
C GLY A 160 28.98 -8.92 -22.87
N ASP A 161 27.81 -9.56 -22.97
CA ASP A 161 27.59 -11.00 -22.78
C ASP A 161 28.01 -11.48 -21.39
N SER A 162 27.01 -11.68 -20.52
CA SER A 162 26.96 -12.75 -19.51
C SER A 162 25.58 -12.74 -18.85
N SER A 163 24.75 -13.65 -19.34
CA SER A 163 23.60 -14.23 -18.66
C SER A 163 24.01 -15.00 -17.40
N GLU A 164 23.00 -15.32 -16.57
CA GLU A 164 23.07 -16.14 -15.34
C GLU A 164 23.58 -15.32 -14.14
N TYR A 165 22.97 -15.29 -12.94
CA TYR A 165 22.54 -16.40 -12.09
C TYR A 165 21.41 -15.93 -11.16
N CYS A 166 20.29 -16.66 -11.14
CA CYS A 166 19.43 -16.76 -9.96
C CYS A 166 19.84 -18.06 -9.24
N GLU A 167 20.37 -17.93 -8.02
CA GLU A 167 20.34 -18.97 -6.99
C GLU A 167 19.62 -18.41 -5.77
#